data_AF-A0A2I1FSH4-F1
#
_entry.id   AF-A0A2I1FSH4-F1
#
_cell.length_a   1.000
_cell.length_b   1.000
_cell.length_c   1.000
_cell.angle_alpha   90.00
_cell.angle_beta   90.00
_cell.angle_gamma   90.00
#
_symmetry.space_group_name_H-M   'P 1'
#
loop_
_entity.id
_entity.type
_entity.pdbx_description
1 polymer ?
#
loop_
_entity_poly.entity_id
_entity_poly.type
_entity_poly.pdbx_seq_one_letter_code
_entity_poly.pdbx_strand_id
1 'polypeptide(L)'
;MQQNKQLKYGLNLSVKKTLQRSIFDEDEDNTTTKEVNSTRRVNRTLINKDTSLSKSVQEQHKAALEEDPTVFSYDEVYDDMKNAEKKTIQALKGINSASSNKPRYVNDLLRASEIRKRDYTLAQERKIQKEREAEGDEFENKEKFVTQAYKVQQEELKKAEEEEKRREKDANGSTDTTKFYRNILDQASTAKTAAIEASRSALSSNKKRTLSEDGEYNKQKTDKELAEEARASGKIVMLNDDDQIVDKRQLLSAGLNISKKKNSSYSSSSSSKDYYDSRSYNSKRFGENDKSKYYEEKRRREKQSRELEEQILKTQREKEEEESKKQEELAKKFARKADEKTISDAKARYLARQKEKKELKKLKIEEEEL
;
A
#
# COMPACT_ATOMS: atom_id res chain seq x y z
N MET A 1 8.05 -23.36 34.89
CA MET A 1 7.17 -22.85 35.97
C MET A 1 6.65 -21.48 35.57
N GLN A 2 5.41 -21.38 35.11
CA GLN A 2 4.79 -20.08 34.86
C GLN A 2 4.44 -19.48 36.22
N GLN A 3 5.20 -18.47 36.65
CA GLN A 3 4.80 -17.67 37.80
C GLN A 3 3.48 -16.99 37.45
N ASN A 4 2.43 -17.29 38.21
CA ASN A 4 1.17 -16.55 38.16
C ASN A 4 1.46 -15.11 38.59
N LYS A 5 1.84 -14.27 37.63
CA LYS A 5 1.98 -12.83 37.85
C LYS A 5 0.57 -12.28 38.05
N GLN A 6 0.19 -12.08 39.31
CA GLN A 6 -1.00 -11.33 39.64
C GLN A 6 -0.81 -9.90 39.13
N LEU A 7 -1.77 -9.43 38.33
CA LEU A 7 -1.79 -8.07 37.84
C LEU A 7 -2.25 -7.16 39.00
N LYS A 8 -1.61 -6.00 39.17
CA LYS A 8 -2.00 -5.01 40.20
C LYS A 8 -3.45 -4.55 40.01
N TYR A 9 -3.87 -4.40 38.75
CA TYR A 9 -5.22 -4.06 38.33
C TYR A 9 -5.67 -5.00 37.21
N GLY A 10 -6.97 -5.29 37.11
CA GLY A 10 -7.55 -6.16 36.08
C GLY A 10 -8.01 -7.53 36.56
N LEU A 11 -8.42 -8.40 35.64
CA LEU A 11 -9.02 -9.70 35.94
C LEU A 11 -7.95 -10.72 36.37
N ASN A 12 -7.66 -10.78 37.67
CA ASN A 12 -6.91 -11.87 38.25
C ASN A 12 -7.82 -13.10 38.37
N LEU A 13 -7.61 -14.09 37.49
CA LEU A 13 -8.36 -15.34 37.53
C LEU A 13 -8.06 -16.08 38.85
N SER A 14 -8.98 -16.01 39.81
CA SER A 14 -8.95 -16.88 40.97
C SER A 14 -9.31 -18.31 40.54
N VAL A 15 -8.59 -19.31 41.06
CA VAL A 15 -8.95 -20.73 40.89
C VAL A 15 -10.41 -20.92 41.34
N LYS A 16 -11.29 -21.30 40.41
CA LYS A 16 -12.74 -21.31 40.61
C LYS A 16 -13.15 -22.22 41.79
N LYS A 17 -13.89 -21.67 42.76
CA LYS A 17 -14.71 -22.47 43.69
C LYS A 17 -16.05 -22.72 42.99
N THR A 18 -16.43 -23.99 42.83
CA THR A 18 -17.69 -24.38 42.18
C THR A 18 -18.89 -23.93 43.01
N LEU A 19 -19.60 -22.90 42.54
CA LEU A 19 -20.92 -22.54 43.06
C LEU A 19 -21.96 -22.96 42.01
N GLN A 20 -22.62 -24.09 42.28
CA GLN A 20 -23.80 -24.54 41.57
C GLN A 20 -25.00 -23.71 42.07
N ARG A 21 -25.51 -22.81 41.23
CA ARG A 21 -26.93 -22.46 41.21
C ARG A 21 -27.31 -21.92 39.84
N SER A 22 -28.12 -22.71 39.12
CA SER A 22 -28.80 -22.31 37.89
C SER A 22 -29.81 -21.21 38.22
N ILE A 23 -29.85 -20.15 37.40
CA ILE A 23 -30.78 -19.00 37.53
C ILE A 23 -31.96 -19.14 36.55
N PHE A 24 -32.06 -20.25 35.82
CA PHE A 24 -33.04 -20.43 34.74
C PHE A 24 -34.27 -21.29 35.08
N ASP A 25 -34.41 -21.79 36.32
CA ASP A 25 -35.43 -22.81 36.66
C ASP A 25 -36.63 -22.32 37.48
N GLU A 26 -36.87 -21.01 37.62
CA GLU A 26 -38.12 -20.51 38.20
C GLU A 26 -38.64 -19.31 37.41
N ASP A 27 -39.56 -19.55 36.48
CA ASP A 27 -40.71 -18.68 36.16
C ASP A 27 -41.48 -19.25 34.94
N GLU A 28 -42.28 -20.31 35.17
CA GLU A 28 -43.42 -20.65 34.31
C GLU A 28 -44.72 -20.11 34.93
N ASP A 29 -45.53 -19.48 34.07
CA ASP A 29 -46.93 -19.04 34.22
C ASP A 29 -47.27 -17.74 34.98
N ASN A 30 -47.42 -16.62 34.24
CA ASN A 30 -48.76 -16.02 34.04
C ASN A 30 -48.83 -14.90 32.98
N THR A 31 -50.01 -14.83 32.37
CA THR A 31 -50.42 -14.12 31.17
C THR A 31 -50.62 -12.59 31.31
N THR A 32 -50.40 -11.88 30.19
CA THR A 32 -51.01 -10.61 29.74
C THR A 32 -50.77 -9.28 30.50
N THR A 33 -50.38 -8.24 29.71
CA THR A 33 -50.43 -6.77 29.97
C THR A 33 -49.25 -6.02 30.64
N LYS A 34 -48.00 -6.04 30.13
CA LYS A 34 -46.93 -5.13 30.64
C LYS A 34 -45.90 -4.62 29.62
N GLU A 35 -46.32 -4.06 28.49
CA GLU A 35 -45.41 -3.41 27.51
C GLU A 35 -44.87 -2.04 27.99
N VAL A 36 -45.59 -1.32 28.86
CA VAL A 36 -45.24 0.07 29.29
C VAL A 36 -44.15 0.16 30.37
N ASN A 37 -43.67 -0.96 30.91
CA ASN A 37 -42.77 -0.98 32.08
C ASN A 37 -41.39 -1.61 31.80
N SER A 38 -41.10 -2.02 30.56
CA SER A 38 -39.81 -2.63 30.21
C SER A 38 -38.67 -1.63 30.34
N THR A 39 -38.81 -0.43 29.75
CA THR A 39 -37.80 0.64 29.83
C THR A 39 -37.58 1.13 31.26
N ARG A 40 -38.63 1.28 32.08
CA ARG A 40 -38.49 1.66 33.50
C ARG A 40 -37.76 0.60 34.34
N ARG A 41 -37.99 -0.68 34.04
CA ARG A 41 -37.28 -1.80 34.69
C ARG A 41 -35.81 -1.85 34.27
N VAL A 42 -35.52 -1.66 32.98
CA VAL A 42 -34.15 -1.56 32.47
C VAL A 42 -33.42 -0.35 33.08
N ASN A 43 -34.08 0.81 33.15
CA ASN A 43 -33.49 1.99 33.77
C ASN A 43 -33.22 1.78 35.26
N ARG A 44 -34.10 1.10 35.99
CA ARG A 44 -33.89 0.76 37.41
C ARG A 44 -32.73 -0.22 37.61
N THR A 45 -32.56 -1.19 36.72
CA THR A 45 -31.42 -2.14 36.81
C THR A 45 -30.10 -1.50 36.39
N LEU A 46 -30.11 -0.49 35.53
CA LEU A 46 -28.92 0.31 35.19
C LEU A 46 -28.51 1.23 36.33
N ILE A 47 -29.45 1.98 36.93
CA ILE A 47 -29.18 2.88 38.07
C ILE A 47 -28.62 2.13 39.28
N ASN A 48 -29.14 0.92 39.55
CA ASN A 48 -28.69 0.14 40.70
C ASN A 48 -27.28 -0.47 40.51
N LYS A 49 -26.78 -0.60 39.27
CA LYS A 49 -25.45 -1.17 39.01
C LYS A 49 -24.35 -0.25 39.52
N ASP A 50 -24.48 1.06 39.28
CA ASP A 50 -23.49 2.05 39.72
C ASP A 50 -23.44 2.16 41.26
N THR A 51 -24.58 1.95 41.93
CA THR A 51 -24.66 1.90 43.41
C THR A 51 -24.31 0.54 44.02
N SER A 52 -24.26 -0.53 43.21
CA SER A 52 -23.98 -1.91 43.69
C SER A 52 -22.49 -2.26 43.74
N LEU A 53 -21.62 -1.39 43.24
CA LEU A 53 -20.18 -1.55 43.38
C LEU A 53 -19.82 -1.38 44.86
N SER A 54 -19.19 -2.41 45.44
CA SER A 54 -18.67 -2.34 46.80
C SER A 54 -17.77 -1.11 46.97
N LYS A 55 -17.80 -0.47 48.14
CA LYS A 55 -16.93 0.69 48.47
C LYS A 55 -15.46 0.39 48.17
N SER A 56 -15.02 -0.84 48.43
CA SER A 56 -13.68 -1.31 48.10
C SER A 56 -13.35 -1.23 46.60
N VAL A 57 -14.30 -1.51 45.72
CA VAL A 57 -14.13 -1.44 44.26
C VAL A 57 -14.06 0.02 43.80
N GLN A 58 -14.85 0.90 44.41
CA GLN A 58 -14.81 2.34 44.10
C GLN A 58 -13.47 2.97 44.53
N GLU A 59 -12.95 2.61 45.69
CA GLU A 59 -11.63 3.04 46.17
C GLU A 59 -10.52 2.54 45.25
N GLN A 60 -10.57 1.26 44.83
CA GLN A 60 -9.62 0.71 43.86
C GLN A 60 -9.68 1.40 42.50
N HIS A 61 -10.88 1.72 42.01
CA HIS A 61 -11.08 2.44 40.75
C HIS A 61 -10.53 3.87 40.82
N LYS A 62 -10.78 4.60 41.91
CA LYS A 62 -10.22 5.94 42.13
C LYS A 62 -8.70 5.91 42.23
N ALA A 63 -8.14 5.00 43.01
CA ALA A 63 -6.70 4.81 43.12
C ALA A 63 -6.06 4.49 41.76
N ALA A 64 -6.73 3.68 40.92
CA ALA A 64 -6.25 3.37 39.58
C ALA A 64 -6.27 4.59 38.64
N LEU A 65 -7.32 5.43 38.69
CA LEU A 65 -7.42 6.67 37.92
C LEU A 65 -6.40 7.74 38.36
N GLU A 66 -6.11 7.82 39.65
CA GLU A 66 -5.09 8.73 40.19
C GLU A 66 -3.68 8.35 39.73
N GLU A 67 -3.38 7.04 39.64
CA GLU A 67 -2.10 6.56 39.11
C GLU A 67 -1.95 6.82 37.61
N ASP A 68 -2.98 6.50 36.82
CA ASP A 68 -2.99 6.77 35.39
C ASP A 68 -4.43 6.91 34.86
N PRO A 69 -4.80 8.10 34.31
CA PRO A 69 -6.14 8.35 33.80
C PRO A 69 -6.49 7.48 32.58
N THR A 70 -5.49 6.90 31.89
CA THR A 70 -5.69 6.05 30.71
C THR A 70 -5.87 4.56 31.04
N VAL A 71 -5.87 4.18 32.33
CA VAL A 71 -5.95 2.77 32.78
C VAL A 71 -7.18 2.02 32.26
N PHE A 72 -8.29 2.73 32.06
CA PHE A 72 -9.54 2.13 31.59
C PHE A 72 -9.85 2.42 30.11
N SER A 73 -8.98 3.15 29.40
CA SER A 73 -9.13 3.51 27.97
C SER A 73 -8.75 2.37 27.01
N TYR A 74 -9.29 1.16 27.23
CA TYR A 74 -8.91 -0.02 26.45
C TYR A 74 -9.23 0.09 24.95
N ASP A 75 -10.38 0.68 24.62
CA ASP A 75 -10.85 0.80 23.24
C ASP A 75 -10.00 1.79 22.45
N GLU A 76 -9.66 2.94 23.05
CA GLU A 76 -8.82 3.97 22.43
C GLU A 76 -7.41 3.44 22.13
N VAL A 77 -6.78 2.71 23.06
CA VAL A 77 -5.46 2.10 22.84
C VAL A 77 -5.52 1.01 21.76
N TYR A 78 -6.60 0.23 21.74
CA TYR A 78 -6.79 -0.80 20.72
C TYR A 78 -6.97 -0.20 19.33
N ASP A 79 -7.80 0.84 19.22
CA ASP A 79 -8.02 1.59 17.99
C ASP A 79 -6.73 2.23 17.50
N ASP A 80 -5.95 2.86 18.37
CA ASP A 80 -4.65 3.44 18.03
C ASP A 80 -3.65 2.36 17.56
N MET A 81 -3.58 1.23 18.26
CA MET A 81 -2.75 0.10 17.85
C MET A 81 -3.18 -0.45 16.49
N LYS A 82 -4.49 -0.60 16.24
CA LYS A 82 -5.02 -1.08 14.96
C LYS A 82 -4.82 -0.07 13.84
N ASN A 83 -4.94 1.21 14.13
CA ASN A 83 -4.66 2.27 13.17
C ASN A 83 -3.17 2.33 12.81
N ALA A 84 -2.28 2.14 13.79
CA ALA A 84 -0.84 2.03 13.55
C ALA A 84 -0.50 0.77 12.74
N GLU A 85 -1.07 -0.39 13.09
CA GLU A 85 -0.91 -1.65 12.35
C GLU A 85 -1.38 -1.51 10.89
N LYS A 86 -2.53 -0.89 10.65
CA LYS A 86 -3.02 -0.61 9.28
C LYS A 86 -2.04 0.26 8.50
N LYS A 87 -1.49 1.31 9.13
CA LYS A 87 -0.51 2.20 8.49
C LYS A 87 0.79 1.48 8.16
N THR A 88 1.31 0.65 9.06
CA THR A 88 2.54 -0.13 8.81
C THR A 88 2.33 -1.16 7.70
N ILE A 89 1.20 -1.87 7.69
CA ILE A 89 0.85 -2.81 6.62
C ILE A 89 0.70 -2.09 5.27
N GLN A 90 0.08 -0.91 5.24
CA GLN A 90 -0.04 -0.12 4.01
C GLN A 90 1.33 0.32 3.47
N ALA A 91 2.24 0.74 4.35
CA ALA A 91 3.61 1.09 4.00
C ALA A 91 4.40 -0.12 3.49
N LEU A 92 4.30 -1.28 4.16
CA LEU A 92 4.90 -2.56 3.74
C LEU A 92 4.40 -3.02 2.36
N LYS A 93 3.11 -2.84 2.08
CA LYS A 93 2.51 -3.13 0.78
C LYS A 93 2.92 -2.11 -0.29
N GLY A 94 3.70 -1.09 0.07
CA GLY A 94 4.12 -0.02 -0.81
C GLY A 94 2.95 0.82 -1.29
N ILE A 95 1.78 0.77 -0.65
CA ILE A 95 0.62 1.61 -0.99
C ILE A 95 0.79 2.93 -0.24
N ASN A 96 1.83 3.67 -0.60
CA ASN A 96 1.81 5.11 -0.39
C ASN A 96 0.87 5.69 -1.46
N SER A 97 0.17 6.79 -1.18
CA SER A 97 -0.76 7.45 -2.11
C SER A 97 -0.15 7.79 -3.49
N ALA A 98 1.18 7.84 -3.61
CA ALA A 98 1.89 7.99 -4.88
C ALA A 98 2.11 6.68 -5.66
N SER A 99 2.02 5.53 -5.00
CA SER A 99 2.26 4.19 -5.55
C SER A 99 0.99 3.50 -6.05
N SER A 100 -0.20 3.97 -5.65
CA SER A 100 -1.48 3.46 -6.17
C SER A 100 -1.63 3.63 -7.69
N ASN A 101 -0.82 4.49 -8.32
CA ASN A 101 -0.81 4.70 -9.77
C ASN A 101 0.15 3.76 -10.52
N LYS A 102 0.99 2.98 -9.83
CA LYS A 102 1.89 2.03 -10.50
C LYS A 102 1.14 0.71 -10.75
N PRO A 103 1.17 0.17 -11.99
CA PRO A 103 0.57 -1.12 -12.28
C PRO A 103 1.25 -2.23 -11.49
N ARG A 104 0.43 -3.15 -10.94
CA ARG A 104 0.85 -4.16 -9.96
C ARG A 104 1.97 -5.10 -10.42
N TYR A 105 2.13 -5.29 -11.73
CA TYR A 105 3.00 -6.33 -12.31
C TYR A 105 4.14 -5.82 -13.20
N VAL A 106 4.17 -4.52 -13.55
CA VAL A 106 5.15 -4.02 -14.53
C VAL A 106 6.59 -4.18 -14.02
N ASN A 107 6.82 -3.92 -12.75
CA ASN A 107 8.16 -4.10 -12.17
C ASN A 107 8.61 -5.56 -12.23
N ASP A 108 7.71 -6.51 -12.00
CA ASP A 108 8.04 -7.94 -12.07
C ASP A 108 8.29 -8.39 -13.50
N LEU A 109 7.55 -7.82 -14.47
CA LEU A 109 7.79 -8.07 -15.89
C LEU A 109 9.14 -7.52 -16.35
N LEU A 110 9.52 -6.33 -15.90
CA LEU A 110 10.82 -5.72 -16.18
C LEU A 110 11.95 -6.56 -15.58
N ARG A 111 11.84 -6.95 -14.29
CA ARG A 111 12.79 -7.87 -13.65
C ARG A 111 12.90 -9.20 -14.38
N ALA A 112 11.78 -9.80 -14.80
CA ALA A 112 11.79 -11.05 -15.56
C ALA A 112 12.39 -10.90 -16.96
N SER A 113 12.27 -9.72 -17.58
CA SER A 113 12.97 -9.41 -18.83
C SER A 113 14.47 -9.28 -18.60
N GLU A 114 14.89 -8.60 -17.54
CA GLU A 114 16.29 -8.46 -17.15
C GLU A 114 16.93 -9.81 -16.86
N ILE A 115 16.29 -10.67 -16.06
CA ILE A 115 16.76 -12.03 -15.76
C ILE A 115 16.99 -12.81 -17.06
N ARG A 116 16.00 -12.85 -17.96
CA ARG A 116 16.14 -13.55 -19.25
C ARG A 116 17.28 -13.01 -20.11
N LYS A 117 17.51 -11.70 -20.10
CA LYS A 117 18.66 -11.11 -20.81
C LYS A 117 19.99 -11.58 -20.22
N ARG A 118 20.10 -11.64 -18.89
CA ARG A 118 21.29 -12.15 -18.19
C ARG A 118 21.52 -13.63 -18.52
N ASP A 119 20.48 -14.45 -18.41
CA ASP A 119 20.54 -15.89 -18.72
C ASP A 119 20.96 -16.13 -20.16
N TYR A 120 20.44 -15.34 -21.10
CA TYR A 120 20.82 -15.41 -22.50
C TYR A 120 22.30 -15.12 -22.71
N THR A 121 22.83 -14.04 -22.10
CA THR A 121 24.25 -13.71 -22.20
C THR A 121 25.15 -14.79 -21.58
N LEU A 122 24.73 -15.35 -20.45
CA LEU A 122 25.46 -16.42 -19.76
C LEU A 122 25.45 -17.73 -20.57
N ALA A 123 24.33 -18.05 -21.22
CA ALA A 123 24.22 -19.20 -22.12
C ALA A 123 25.11 -19.04 -23.36
N GLN A 124 25.15 -17.85 -23.96
CA GLN A 124 26.04 -17.56 -25.09
C GLN A 124 27.51 -17.71 -24.69
N GLU A 125 27.90 -17.17 -23.54
CA GLU A 125 29.29 -17.25 -23.08
C GLU A 125 29.71 -18.68 -22.78
N ARG A 126 28.85 -19.47 -22.10
CA ARG A 126 29.09 -20.91 -21.88
C ARG A 126 29.18 -21.67 -23.21
N LYS A 127 28.41 -21.28 -24.22
CA LYS A 127 28.48 -21.87 -25.56
C LYS A 127 29.83 -21.58 -26.22
N ILE A 128 30.27 -20.32 -26.21
CA ILE A 128 31.56 -19.90 -26.77
C ILE A 128 32.72 -20.62 -26.06
N GLN A 129 32.64 -20.72 -24.72
CA GLN A 129 33.65 -21.42 -23.93
C GLN A 129 33.72 -22.91 -24.30
N LYS A 130 32.56 -23.57 -24.47
CA LYS A 130 32.49 -24.96 -24.92
C LYS A 130 33.02 -25.15 -26.35
N GLU A 131 32.76 -24.19 -27.25
CA GLU A 131 33.32 -24.19 -28.61
C GLU A 131 34.84 -24.10 -28.58
N ARG A 132 35.42 -23.20 -27.75
CA ARG A 132 36.88 -23.10 -27.57
C ARG A 132 37.51 -24.35 -26.96
N GLU A 133 36.84 -24.98 -25.99
CA GLU A 133 37.30 -26.24 -25.40
C GLU A 133 37.25 -27.40 -26.41
N ALA A 134 36.29 -27.39 -27.32
CA ALA A 134 36.19 -28.36 -28.41
C ALA A 134 37.26 -28.12 -29.51
N GLU A 135 37.58 -26.86 -29.81
CA GLU A 135 38.70 -26.49 -30.69
C GLU A 135 40.07 -26.81 -30.07
N GLY A 136 40.14 -26.87 -28.73
CA GLY A 136 41.25 -27.45 -27.97
C GLY A 136 42.63 -27.01 -28.46
N ASP A 137 43.38 -27.97 -28.98
CA ASP A 137 44.79 -27.84 -29.36
C ASP A 137 44.99 -27.17 -30.74
N GLU A 138 43.92 -27.02 -31.54
CA GLU A 138 44.00 -26.54 -32.93
C GLU A 138 44.51 -25.09 -33.03
N PHE A 139 44.36 -24.33 -31.96
CA PHE A 139 44.80 -22.92 -31.88
C PHE A 139 45.75 -22.63 -30.73
N GLU A 140 46.41 -23.63 -30.15
CA GLU A 140 47.42 -23.42 -29.08
C GLU A 140 48.61 -22.57 -29.55
N ASN A 141 49.03 -22.74 -30.80
CA ASN A 141 50.15 -22.00 -31.39
C ASN A 141 49.76 -20.57 -31.85
N LYS A 142 48.50 -20.15 -31.70
CA LYS A 142 48.04 -18.81 -32.08
C LYS A 142 47.84 -17.92 -30.87
N GLU A 143 48.17 -16.65 -31.03
CA GLU A 143 48.04 -15.66 -29.97
C GLU A 143 46.56 -15.42 -29.61
N LYS A 144 46.25 -15.43 -28.31
CA LYS A 144 44.89 -15.19 -27.78
C LYS A 144 44.71 -13.72 -27.44
N PHE A 145 43.94 -12.99 -28.25
CA PHE A 145 43.65 -11.58 -28.02
C PHE A 145 42.32 -11.40 -27.30
N VAL A 146 42.35 -10.76 -26.13
CA VAL A 146 41.16 -10.44 -25.37
C VAL A 146 41.00 -8.92 -25.28
N THR A 147 39.88 -8.40 -25.78
CA THR A 147 39.57 -6.97 -25.71
C THR A 147 39.26 -6.54 -24.28
N GLN A 148 39.54 -5.29 -23.93
CA GLN A 148 39.26 -4.76 -22.59
C GLN A 148 37.76 -4.88 -22.24
N ALA A 149 36.87 -4.64 -23.20
CA ALA A 149 35.42 -4.77 -23.02
C ALA A 149 35.00 -6.20 -22.64
N TYR A 150 35.62 -7.22 -23.24
CA TYR A 150 35.32 -8.61 -22.92
C TYR A 150 35.81 -9.01 -21.52
N LYS A 151 36.97 -8.48 -21.08
CA LYS A 151 37.44 -8.69 -19.70
C LYS A 151 36.43 -8.13 -18.68
N VAL A 152 35.95 -6.90 -18.91
CA VAL A 152 34.93 -6.27 -18.07
C VAL A 152 33.64 -7.09 -18.08
N GLN A 153 33.17 -7.53 -19.25
CA GLN A 153 31.97 -8.36 -19.36
C GLN A 153 32.12 -9.69 -18.58
N GLN A 154 33.27 -10.35 -18.65
CA GLN A 154 33.50 -11.58 -17.89
C GLN A 154 33.53 -11.34 -16.38
N GLU A 155 34.12 -10.24 -15.91
CA GLU A 155 34.12 -9.88 -14.48
C GLU A 155 32.70 -9.56 -13.98
N GLU A 156 31.91 -8.83 -14.75
CA GLU A 156 30.50 -8.55 -14.43
C GLU A 156 29.66 -9.82 -14.37
N LEU A 157 29.87 -10.77 -15.28
CA LEU A 157 29.19 -12.06 -15.27
C LEU A 157 29.60 -12.91 -14.06
N LYS A 158 30.90 -13.00 -13.75
CA LYS A 158 31.39 -13.73 -12.57
C LYS A 158 30.82 -13.15 -11.28
N LYS A 159 30.81 -11.82 -11.15
CA LYS A 159 30.25 -11.14 -9.98
C LYS A 159 28.74 -11.40 -9.85
N ALA A 160 28.02 -11.39 -10.97
CA ALA A 160 26.60 -11.67 -10.98
C ALA A 160 26.27 -13.13 -10.63
N GLU A 161 27.07 -14.08 -11.13
CA GLU A 161 26.93 -15.50 -10.80
C GLU A 161 27.26 -15.77 -9.31
N GLU A 162 28.25 -15.09 -8.74
CA GLU A 162 28.55 -15.19 -7.31
C GLU A 162 27.43 -14.62 -6.43
N GLU A 163 26.88 -13.46 -6.81
CA GLU A 163 25.75 -12.85 -6.11
C GLU A 163 24.49 -13.72 -6.20
N GLU A 164 24.20 -14.26 -7.39
CA GLU A 164 23.10 -15.20 -7.59
C GLU A 164 23.31 -16.46 -6.77
N LYS A 165 24.50 -17.06 -6.80
CA LYS A 165 24.84 -18.26 -6.01
C LYS A 165 24.76 -18.00 -4.52
N ARG A 166 25.10 -16.80 -4.04
CA ARG A 166 24.90 -16.42 -2.63
C ARG A 166 23.41 -16.34 -2.30
N ARG A 167 22.62 -15.66 -3.14
CA ARG A 167 21.15 -15.61 -2.98
C ARG A 167 20.50 -16.98 -3.07
N GLU A 168 21.00 -17.85 -3.93
CA GLU A 168 20.51 -19.21 -4.10
C GLU A 168 20.87 -20.05 -2.87
N LYS A 169 22.06 -19.92 -2.28
CA LYS A 169 22.38 -20.59 -1.00
C LYS A 169 21.45 -20.13 0.13
N ASP A 170 21.19 -18.82 0.22
CA ASP A 170 20.24 -18.27 1.18
C ASP A 170 18.79 -18.77 0.90
N ALA A 171 18.44 -18.98 -0.37
CA ALA A 171 17.13 -19.48 -0.81
C ALA A 171 16.97 -21.01 -0.67
N ASN A 172 17.99 -21.80 -0.98
CA ASN A 172 18.00 -23.28 -0.93
C ASN A 172 18.10 -23.84 0.49
N GLY A 173 18.46 -23.02 1.49
CA GLY A 173 18.52 -23.46 2.89
C GLY A 173 17.18 -23.88 3.54
N SER A 174 16.04 -23.73 2.85
CA SER A 174 14.82 -24.46 3.25
C SER A 174 13.98 -24.77 2.02
N THR A 175 13.75 -26.06 1.84
CA THR A 175 13.05 -26.70 0.73
C THR A 175 11.52 -26.53 0.84
N ASP A 176 11.04 -25.69 1.75
CA ASP A 176 9.72 -25.91 2.32
C ASP A 176 9.01 -24.60 2.62
N THR A 177 7.69 -24.65 2.46
CA THR A 177 6.67 -23.64 2.79
C THR A 177 6.92 -22.89 4.11
N THR A 178 7.71 -23.48 5.01
CA THR A 178 8.26 -22.89 6.24
C THR A 178 8.89 -21.50 6.06
N LYS A 179 9.65 -21.22 4.98
CA LYS A 179 10.21 -19.87 4.74
C LYS A 179 9.14 -18.83 4.45
N PHE A 180 8.13 -19.22 3.66
CA PHE A 180 6.99 -18.36 3.37
C PHE A 180 6.20 -18.05 4.64
N TYR A 181 5.90 -19.08 5.45
CA TYR A 181 5.23 -18.88 6.74
C TYR A 181 6.08 -18.07 7.71
N ARG A 182 7.39 -18.31 7.77
CA ARG A 182 8.32 -17.50 8.58
C ARG A 182 8.28 -16.04 8.16
N ASN A 183 8.36 -15.74 6.87
CA ASN A 183 8.29 -14.37 6.37
C ASN A 183 6.94 -13.71 6.68
N ILE A 184 5.83 -14.44 6.59
CA ILE A 184 4.51 -13.93 6.99
C ILE A 184 4.45 -13.65 8.48
N LEU A 185 4.96 -14.56 9.31
CA LEU A 185 5.00 -14.39 10.76
C LEU A 185 5.95 -13.27 11.18
N ASP A 186 7.08 -13.11 10.51
CA ASP A 186 8.04 -12.03 10.73
C ASP A 186 7.44 -10.68 10.31
N GLN A 187 6.71 -10.61 9.19
CA GLN A 187 5.97 -9.41 8.78
C GLN A 187 4.84 -9.07 9.76
N ALA A 188 4.07 -10.07 10.20
CA ALA A 188 3.02 -9.87 11.18
C ALA A 188 3.57 -9.44 12.55
N SER A 189 4.69 -10.04 12.98
CA SER A 189 5.33 -9.70 14.25
C SER A 189 5.92 -8.30 14.21
N THR A 190 6.64 -7.93 13.14
CA THR A 190 7.20 -6.58 12.96
C THR A 190 6.13 -5.51 12.83
N ALA A 191 5.04 -5.78 12.11
CA ALA A 191 3.90 -4.86 12.04
C ALA A 191 3.26 -4.65 13.41
N LYS A 192 3.14 -5.72 14.21
CA LYS A 192 2.60 -5.67 15.58
C LYS A 192 3.54 -4.96 16.55
N THR A 193 4.85 -5.21 16.52
CA THR A 193 5.82 -4.51 17.39
C THR A 193 5.85 -3.02 17.06
N ALA A 194 5.89 -2.67 15.77
CA ALA A 194 5.83 -1.27 15.34
C ALA A 194 4.51 -0.59 15.75
N ALA A 195 3.38 -1.30 15.70
CA ALA A 195 2.10 -0.78 16.17
C ALA A 195 2.07 -0.54 17.69
N ILE A 196 2.67 -1.44 18.47
CA ILE A 196 2.81 -1.31 19.93
C ILE A 196 3.74 -0.14 20.28
N GLU A 197 4.85 0.01 19.56
CA GLU A 197 5.78 1.13 19.75
C GLU A 197 5.13 2.47 19.38
N ALA A 198 4.44 2.54 18.24
CA ALA A 198 3.74 3.74 17.80
C ALA A 198 2.62 4.14 18.77
N SER A 199 1.82 3.18 19.25
CA SER A 199 0.78 3.46 20.26
C SER A 199 1.38 3.91 21.60
N ARG A 200 2.49 3.32 22.05
CA ARG A 200 3.22 3.79 23.24
C ARG A 200 3.76 5.21 23.09
N SER A 201 4.31 5.55 21.92
CA SER A 201 4.75 6.91 21.61
C SER A 201 3.58 7.89 21.52
N ALA A 202 2.43 7.47 20.97
CA ALA A 202 1.22 8.28 20.92
C ALA A 202 0.68 8.56 22.34
N LEU A 203 0.63 7.54 23.21
CA LEU A 203 0.20 7.67 24.60
C LEU A 203 1.14 8.59 25.42
N SER A 204 2.46 8.49 25.23
CA SER A 204 3.39 9.41 25.90
C SER A 204 3.24 10.86 25.42
N SER A 205 2.90 11.04 24.14
CA SER A 205 2.60 12.36 23.58
C SER A 205 1.24 12.91 24.05
N ASN A 206 0.24 12.05 24.23
CA ASN A 206 -1.08 12.43 24.76
C ASN A 206 -1.04 12.79 26.24
N LYS A 207 -0.21 12.12 27.05
CA LYS A 207 0.03 12.51 28.44
C LYS A 207 0.60 13.93 28.60
N LYS A 208 1.29 14.45 27.57
CA LYS A 208 1.70 15.87 27.51
C LYS A 208 0.55 16.81 27.14
N ARG A 209 -0.39 16.35 26.31
CA ARG A 209 -1.55 17.15 25.86
C ARG A 209 -2.62 17.29 26.95
N THR A 210 -2.90 16.24 27.72
CA THR A 210 -3.93 16.29 28.77
C THR A 210 -3.54 17.08 30.02
N LEU A 211 -2.26 17.47 30.15
CA LEU A 211 -1.77 18.35 31.21
C LEU A 211 -1.71 19.83 30.78
N SER A 212 -1.93 20.15 29.50
CA SER A 212 -1.73 21.52 28.99
C SER A 212 -2.86 22.12 28.15
N GLU A 213 -3.89 21.35 27.73
CA GLU A 213 -4.81 21.91 26.71
C GLU A 213 -6.27 21.40 26.70
N ASP A 214 -6.78 20.86 27.80
CA ASP A 214 -8.19 20.41 27.89
C ASP A 214 -9.15 21.49 28.47
N GLY A 215 -8.81 22.78 28.32
CA GLY A 215 -9.61 23.90 28.83
C GLY A 215 -10.23 24.84 27.79
N GLU A 216 -9.77 24.84 26.53
CA GLU A 216 -10.07 25.95 25.61
C GLU A 216 -10.93 25.62 24.38
N TYR A 217 -11.13 24.36 24.01
CA TYR A 217 -11.81 24.01 22.74
C TYR A 217 -13.30 23.67 22.84
N ASN A 218 -13.94 23.88 23.99
CA ASN A 218 -15.41 23.69 24.13
C ASN A 218 -16.11 24.81 24.93
N LYS A 219 -15.60 26.05 24.90
CA LYS A 219 -16.48 27.20 25.19
C LYS A 219 -17.28 27.49 23.93
N GLN A 220 -18.50 26.97 23.87
CA GLN A 220 -19.51 27.47 22.95
C GLN A 220 -19.59 28.99 23.19
N LYS A 221 -19.16 29.80 22.21
CA LYS A 221 -19.30 31.26 22.27
C LYS A 221 -20.76 31.58 22.61
N THR A 222 -20.97 32.52 23.53
CA THR A 222 -22.35 32.90 23.88
C THR A 222 -23.04 33.51 22.66
N ASP A 223 -24.37 33.39 22.56
CA ASP A 223 -25.15 33.95 21.45
C ASP A 223 -24.91 35.47 21.28
N LYS A 224 -24.57 36.16 22.38
CA LYS A 224 -24.16 37.56 22.40
C LYS A 224 -22.84 37.83 21.66
N GLU A 225 -21.79 37.06 21.99
CA GLU A 225 -20.48 37.17 21.32
C GLU A 225 -20.59 36.83 19.82
N LEU A 226 -21.43 35.84 19.49
CA LEU A 226 -21.67 35.44 18.11
C LEU A 226 -22.41 36.53 17.31
N ALA A 227 -23.33 37.26 17.95
CA ALA A 227 -24.02 38.38 17.33
C ALA A 227 -23.10 39.59 17.12
N GLU A 228 -22.19 39.88 18.05
CA GLU A 228 -21.18 40.94 17.89
C GLU A 228 -20.22 40.65 16.74
N GLU A 229 -19.73 39.41 16.63
CA GLU A 229 -18.90 38.97 15.51
C GLU A 229 -19.65 39.05 14.17
N ALA A 230 -20.93 38.67 14.15
CA ALA A 230 -21.76 38.78 12.96
C ALA A 230 -22.01 40.25 12.54
N ARG A 231 -22.25 41.15 13.51
CA ARG A 231 -22.38 42.60 13.24
C ARG A 231 -21.07 43.21 12.76
N ALA A 232 -19.93 42.79 13.33
CA ALA A 232 -18.60 43.19 12.84
C ALA A 232 -18.35 42.73 11.39
N SER A 233 -18.88 41.56 11.01
CA SER A 233 -18.87 41.07 9.63
C SER A 233 -19.89 41.75 8.69
N GLY A 234 -20.64 42.73 9.18
CA GLY A 234 -21.64 43.49 8.41
C GLY A 234 -23.01 42.81 8.29
N LYS A 235 -23.30 41.76 9.07
CA LYS A 235 -24.60 41.09 9.09
C LYS A 235 -25.52 41.75 10.13
N ILE A 236 -26.79 41.94 9.76
CA ILE A 236 -27.80 42.45 10.67
C ILE A 236 -28.34 41.26 11.49
N VAL A 237 -28.00 41.22 12.78
CA VAL A 237 -28.47 40.21 13.73
C VAL A 237 -29.26 40.89 14.85
N MET A 238 -30.50 40.44 15.06
CA MET A 238 -31.36 40.90 16.16
C MET A 238 -31.19 39.99 17.38
N LEU A 239 -31.12 40.59 18.57
CA LEU A 239 -31.12 39.91 19.86
C LEU A 239 -32.45 40.19 20.58
N ASN A 240 -33.00 39.21 21.27
CA ASN A 240 -34.10 39.38 22.23
C ASN A 240 -33.59 39.93 23.57
N ASP A 241 -34.51 40.29 24.47
CA ASP A 241 -34.20 40.81 25.82
C ASP A 241 -33.39 39.83 26.69
N ASP A 242 -33.40 38.54 26.35
CA ASP A 242 -32.61 37.48 27.00
C ASP A 242 -31.22 37.26 26.35
N ASP A 243 -30.72 38.21 25.55
CA ASP A 243 -29.45 38.12 24.81
C ASP A 243 -29.37 36.91 23.84
N GLN A 244 -30.51 36.37 23.41
CA GLN A 244 -30.62 35.27 22.45
C GLN A 244 -30.86 35.76 21.03
N ILE A 245 -30.26 35.11 20.04
CA ILE A 245 -30.42 35.46 18.62
C ILE A 245 -31.80 35.03 18.12
N VAL A 246 -32.58 36.01 17.66
CA VAL A 246 -33.97 35.80 17.23
C VAL A 246 -34.04 34.92 15.98
N ASP A 247 -33.15 35.14 15.01
CA ASP A 247 -33.09 34.35 13.79
C ASP A 247 -31.65 33.91 13.45
N LYS A 248 -31.34 32.64 13.75
CA LYS A 248 -30.02 32.04 13.52
C LYS A 248 -29.65 31.97 12.03
N ARG A 249 -30.60 32.17 11.11
CA ARG A 249 -30.32 32.21 9.66
C ARG A 249 -29.53 33.46 9.28
N GLN A 250 -29.66 34.55 10.04
CA GLN A 250 -28.91 35.78 9.83
C GLN A 250 -27.40 35.62 10.07
N LEU A 251 -26.99 34.58 10.80
CA LEU A 251 -25.58 34.23 11.00
C LEU A 251 -24.96 33.52 9.79
N LEU A 252 -25.78 32.92 8.93
CA LEU A 252 -25.30 32.16 7.78
C LEU A 252 -24.70 33.10 6.73
N SER A 253 -23.66 32.64 6.05
CA SER A 253 -23.13 33.34 4.87
C SER A 253 -24.12 33.30 3.71
N ALA A 254 -24.16 34.37 2.93
CA ALA A 254 -24.91 34.42 1.68
C ALA A 254 -24.34 33.40 0.69
N GLY A 255 -25.15 32.40 0.32
CA GLY A 255 -24.76 31.30 -0.57
C GLY A 255 -25.49 30.00 -0.24
N LEU A 256 -25.48 29.06 -1.18
CA LEU A 256 -26.00 27.70 -0.94
C LEU A 256 -25.03 27.01 0.04
N ASN A 257 -25.36 27.02 1.33
CA ASN A 257 -24.62 26.33 2.39
C ASN A 257 -24.78 24.81 2.25
N ILE A 258 -24.25 24.24 1.17
CA ILE A 258 -24.06 22.80 1.03
C ILE A 258 -22.96 22.46 2.03
N SER A 259 -23.35 22.03 3.22
CA SER A 259 -22.43 21.33 4.10
C SER A 259 -21.86 20.17 3.29
N LYS A 260 -20.53 20.14 3.10
CA LYS A 260 -19.87 18.92 2.66
C LYS A 260 -20.32 17.85 3.65
N LYS A 261 -21.17 16.92 3.20
CA LYS A 261 -21.54 15.73 3.98
C LYS A 261 -20.23 15.17 4.49
N LYS A 262 -20.00 15.30 5.80
CA LYS A 262 -18.98 14.53 6.49
C LYS A 262 -19.33 13.10 6.13
N ASN A 263 -18.41 12.38 5.50
CA ASN A 263 -18.55 10.95 5.27
C ASN A 263 -18.63 10.30 6.66
N SER A 264 -19.83 10.28 7.22
CA SER A 264 -20.22 9.29 8.20
C SER A 264 -20.13 7.99 7.42
N SER A 265 -19.01 7.30 7.63
CA SER A 265 -18.93 5.87 7.41
C SER A 265 -19.91 5.21 8.36
N TYR A 266 -21.20 5.32 8.05
CA TYR A 266 -22.13 4.24 8.34
C TYR A 266 -21.58 3.05 7.58
N SER A 267 -20.93 2.17 8.33
CA SER A 267 -20.74 0.79 7.96
C SER A 267 -22.11 0.23 7.60
N SER A 268 -22.50 0.31 6.33
CA SER A 268 -23.42 -0.65 5.76
C SER A 268 -22.72 -1.99 5.92
N SER A 269 -23.13 -2.73 6.94
CA SER A 269 -22.84 -4.12 7.13
C SER A 269 -23.16 -4.85 5.83
N SER A 270 -22.14 -5.04 4.99
CA SER A 270 -22.15 -6.08 3.99
C SER A 270 -22.27 -7.38 4.80
N SER A 271 -23.50 -7.89 4.87
CA SER A 271 -23.80 -9.24 5.30
C SER A 271 -23.00 -10.19 4.41
N SER A 272 -21.74 -10.46 4.78
CA SER A 272 -21.00 -11.61 4.31
C SER A 272 -21.75 -12.81 4.83
N LYS A 273 -22.63 -13.32 3.97
CA LYS A 273 -23.29 -14.60 4.18
C LYS A 273 -22.23 -15.63 3.86
N ASP A 274 -21.38 -15.89 4.85
CA ASP A 274 -20.40 -16.97 4.82
C ASP A 274 -21.20 -18.27 4.80
N TYR A 275 -21.45 -18.74 3.58
CA TYR A 275 -22.04 -20.03 3.31
C TYR A 275 -20.97 -21.07 3.68
N TYR A 276 -21.09 -21.61 4.90
CA TYR A 276 -20.40 -22.84 5.26
C TYR A 276 -20.87 -23.93 4.30
N ASP A 277 -20.09 -24.19 3.26
CA ASP A 277 -20.23 -25.39 2.44
C ASP A 277 -19.67 -26.56 3.23
N SER A 278 -20.52 -27.12 4.10
CA SER A 278 -20.33 -28.44 4.68
C SER A 278 -20.50 -29.49 3.58
N ARG A 279 -19.51 -29.65 2.71
CA ARG A 279 -19.45 -30.80 1.80
C ARG A 279 -18.88 -32.00 2.54
N SER A 280 -19.82 -32.64 3.22
CA SER A 280 -19.85 -34.07 3.49
C SER A 280 -19.24 -34.87 2.35
N TYR A 281 -18.31 -35.75 2.73
CA TYR A 281 -17.96 -36.95 1.99
C TYR A 281 -19.24 -37.69 1.58
N ASN A 282 -19.66 -37.54 0.32
CA ASN A 282 -20.54 -38.51 -0.31
C ASN A 282 -20.04 -38.84 -1.71
N SER A 283 -19.26 -39.91 -1.76
CA SER A 283 -18.95 -40.65 -2.96
C SER A 283 -20.24 -41.27 -3.49
N LYS A 284 -20.73 -40.80 -4.65
CA LYS A 284 -21.21 -41.63 -5.78
C LYS A 284 -22.05 -40.81 -6.79
N ARG A 285 -21.66 -40.99 -8.06
CA ARG A 285 -22.37 -40.71 -9.32
C ARG A 285 -22.31 -39.28 -9.86
N PHE A 286 -21.30 -39.00 -10.69
CA PHE A 286 -21.34 -37.92 -11.68
C PHE A 286 -21.25 -38.50 -13.09
N GLY A 287 -22.30 -38.23 -13.86
CA GLY A 287 -22.49 -38.69 -15.23
C GLY A 287 -21.76 -37.84 -16.27
N GLU A 288 -21.70 -38.39 -17.47
CA GLU A 288 -20.92 -38.03 -18.65
C GLU A 288 -21.18 -36.60 -19.24
N ASN A 289 -22.13 -35.85 -18.68
CA ASN A 289 -22.63 -34.58 -19.24
C ASN A 289 -21.88 -33.30 -18.82
N ASP A 290 -20.96 -33.33 -17.85
CA ASP A 290 -20.22 -32.13 -17.42
C ASP A 290 -18.95 -31.84 -18.23
N LYS A 291 -18.45 -32.81 -19.01
CA LYS A 291 -17.27 -32.59 -19.87
C LYS A 291 -17.58 -31.68 -21.07
N SER A 292 -18.80 -31.74 -21.63
CA SER A 292 -19.16 -30.96 -22.83
C SER A 292 -19.15 -29.44 -22.57
N LYS A 293 -19.67 -28.99 -21.42
CA LYS A 293 -19.70 -27.57 -21.04
C LYS A 293 -18.31 -26.98 -20.86
N TYR A 294 -17.36 -27.74 -20.31
CA TYR A 294 -15.98 -27.30 -20.13
C TYR A 294 -15.27 -27.05 -21.47
N TYR A 295 -15.43 -27.95 -22.45
CA TYR A 295 -14.83 -27.78 -23.78
C TYR A 295 -15.46 -26.63 -24.56
N GLU A 296 -16.77 -26.41 -24.41
CA GLU A 296 -17.48 -25.32 -25.08
C GLU A 296 -17.10 -23.94 -24.51
N GLU A 297 -16.93 -23.84 -23.19
CA GLU A 297 -16.42 -22.63 -22.54
C GLU A 297 -14.96 -22.35 -22.91
N LYS A 298 -14.12 -23.40 -23.00
CA LYS A 298 -12.73 -23.28 -23.49
C LYS A 298 -12.68 -22.75 -24.92
N ARG A 299 -13.55 -23.26 -25.81
CA ARG A 299 -13.67 -22.79 -27.21
C ARG A 299 -14.15 -21.35 -27.32
N ARG A 300 -15.07 -20.91 -26.45
CA ARG A 300 -15.50 -19.50 -26.40
C ARG A 300 -14.36 -18.59 -25.97
N ARG A 301 -13.60 -18.97 -24.96
CA ARG A 301 -12.44 -18.20 -24.47
C ARG A 301 -11.34 -18.10 -25.52
N GLU A 302 -11.08 -19.19 -26.25
CA GLU A 302 -10.07 -19.24 -27.32
C GLU A 302 -10.46 -18.36 -28.53
N LYS A 303 -11.75 -18.31 -28.88
CA LYS A 303 -12.25 -17.37 -29.90
C LYS A 303 -12.08 -15.91 -29.47
N GLN A 304 -12.42 -15.59 -28.22
CA GLN A 304 -12.26 -14.24 -27.67
C GLN A 304 -10.79 -13.82 -27.59
N SER A 305 -9.88 -14.72 -27.22
CA SER A 305 -8.44 -14.42 -27.21
C SER A 305 -7.89 -14.17 -28.61
N ARG A 306 -8.34 -14.94 -29.61
CA ARG A 306 -7.91 -14.78 -31.00
C ARG A 306 -8.42 -13.46 -31.61
N GLU A 307 -9.64 -13.04 -31.28
CA GLU A 307 -10.19 -11.76 -31.74
C GLU A 307 -9.43 -10.57 -31.13
N LEU A 308 -9.07 -10.64 -29.85
CA LEU A 308 -8.21 -9.64 -29.21
C LEU A 308 -6.81 -9.60 -29.80
N GLU A 309 -6.21 -10.76 -30.08
CA GLU A 309 -4.90 -10.85 -30.73
C GLU A 309 -4.92 -10.23 -32.13
N GLU A 310 -5.96 -10.51 -32.92
CA GLU A 310 -6.13 -9.93 -34.25
C GLU A 310 -6.34 -8.41 -34.19
N GLN A 311 -7.09 -7.91 -33.21
CA GLN A 311 -7.26 -6.48 -32.99
C GLN A 311 -5.92 -5.81 -32.62
N ILE A 312 -5.11 -6.43 -31.76
CA ILE A 312 -3.79 -5.93 -31.39
C ILE A 312 -2.86 -5.91 -32.62
N LEU A 313 -2.82 -6.99 -33.39
CA LEU A 313 -1.96 -7.10 -34.57
C LEU A 313 -2.36 -6.09 -35.65
N LYS A 314 -3.66 -5.86 -35.84
CA LYS A 314 -4.15 -4.82 -36.75
C LYS A 314 -3.73 -3.43 -36.31
N THR A 315 -3.87 -3.09 -35.02
CA THR A 315 -3.42 -1.79 -34.50
C THR A 315 -1.90 -1.61 -34.59
N GLN A 316 -1.12 -2.69 -34.49
CA GLN A 316 0.34 -2.63 -34.68
C GLN A 316 0.69 -2.38 -36.15
N ARG A 317 0.09 -3.12 -37.09
CA ARG A 317 0.30 -2.92 -38.52
C ARG A 317 -0.09 -1.51 -38.97
N GLU A 318 -1.22 -0.99 -38.51
CA GLU A 318 -1.65 0.39 -38.81
C GLU A 318 -0.63 1.43 -38.31
N LYS A 319 -0.06 1.23 -37.12
CA LYS A 319 1.00 2.12 -36.58
C LYS A 319 2.30 2.01 -37.37
N GLU A 320 2.73 0.82 -37.75
CA GLU A 320 3.93 0.62 -38.57
C GLU A 320 3.77 1.25 -39.97
N GLU A 321 2.60 1.14 -40.57
CA GLU A 321 2.28 1.82 -41.83
C GLU A 321 2.26 3.35 -41.67
N GLU A 322 1.76 3.86 -40.55
CA GLU A 322 1.80 5.30 -40.27
C GLU A 322 3.23 5.82 -40.03
N GLU A 323 4.06 5.06 -39.32
CA GLU A 323 5.46 5.39 -39.09
C GLU A 323 6.28 5.33 -40.38
N SER A 324 6.09 4.31 -41.22
CA SER A 324 6.77 4.22 -42.53
C SER A 324 6.36 5.37 -43.45
N LYS A 325 5.07 5.73 -43.50
CA LYS A 325 4.61 6.93 -44.24
C LYS A 325 5.25 8.21 -43.70
N LYS A 326 5.33 8.38 -42.37
CA LYS A 326 6.02 9.51 -41.75
C LYS A 326 7.51 9.56 -42.10
N GLN A 327 8.19 8.40 -42.11
CA GLN A 327 9.58 8.30 -42.52
C GLN A 327 9.77 8.66 -44.00
N GLU A 328 8.90 8.18 -44.88
CA GLU A 328 8.94 8.50 -46.30
C GLU A 328 8.66 10.00 -46.56
N GLU A 329 7.72 10.59 -45.84
CA GLU A 329 7.47 12.04 -45.89
C GLU A 329 8.67 12.85 -45.41
N LEU A 330 9.31 12.42 -44.31
CA LEU A 330 10.54 13.04 -43.84
C LEU A 330 11.64 12.91 -44.89
N ALA A 331 11.85 11.72 -45.45
CA ALA A 331 12.83 11.49 -46.50
C ALA A 331 12.57 12.37 -47.74
N LYS A 332 11.32 12.52 -48.18
CA LYS A 332 10.93 13.44 -49.26
C LYS A 332 11.18 14.91 -48.92
N LYS A 333 10.91 15.33 -47.67
CA LYS A 333 11.20 16.69 -47.18
C LYS A 333 12.70 16.98 -47.11
N PHE A 334 13.51 15.98 -46.76
CA PHE A 334 14.97 16.09 -46.77
C PHE A 334 15.55 16.04 -48.18
N ALA A 335 15.02 15.19 -49.06
CA ALA A 335 15.44 15.11 -50.46
C ALA A 335 15.18 16.43 -51.22
N ARG A 336 14.05 17.10 -50.98
CA ARG A 336 13.76 18.42 -51.57
C ARG A 336 14.67 19.56 -51.08
N LYS A 337 15.46 19.34 -50.02
CA LYS A 337 16.38 20.32 -49.45
C LYS A 337 17.85 19.95 -49.64
N ALA A 338 18.14 18.82 -50.29
CA ALA A 338 19.47 18.28 -50.46
C ALA A 338 19.84 18.27 -51.94
N ASP A 339 20.01 19.46 -52.54
CA ASP A 339 20.63 19.57 -53.86
C ASP A 339 22.10 19.18 -53.73
N GLU A 340 22.59 18.23 -54.54
CA GLU A 340 23.98 17.75 -54.49
C GLU A 340 25.03 18.88 -54.52
N LYS A 341 24.71 19.98 -55.23
CA LYS A 341 25.54 21.21 -55.29
C LYS A 341 25.65 21.93 -53.95
N THR A 342 24.60 21.92 -53.12
CA THR A 342 24.61 22.52 -51.78
C THR A 342 25.38 21.66 -50.78
N ILE A 343 25.31 20.33 -50.92
CA ILE A 343 26.07 19.39 -50.10
C ILE A 343 27.57 19.46 -50.43
N SER A 344 27.92 19.57 -51.71
CA SER A 344 29.32 19.71 -52.14
C SER A 344 29.92 21.06 -51.74
N ASP A 345 29.18 22.16 -51.86
CA ASP A 345 29.61 23.48 -51.38
C ASP A 345 29.79 23.50 -49.85
N ALA A 346 28.85 22.91 -49.10
CA ALA A 346 28.98 22.79 -47.64
C ALA A 346 30.20 21.95 -47.22
N LYS A 347 30.48 20.84 -47.93
CA LYS A 347 31.70 20.03 -47.70
C LYS A 347 32.96 20.79 -48.05
N ALA A 348 32.99 21.56 -49.15
CA ALA A 348 34.13 22.38 -49.55
C ALA A 348 34.44 23.45 -48.50
N ARG A 349 33.42 24.17 -48.00
CA ARG A 349 33.56 25.17 -46.93
C ARG A 349 34.06 24.55 -45.62
N TYR A 350 33.57 23.36 -45.26
CA TYR A 350 34.04 22.66 -44.06
C TYR A 350 35.52 22.23 -44.16
N LEU A 351 35.93 21.72 -45.32
CA LEU A 351 37.33 21.35 -45.56
C LEU A 351 38.26 22.57 -45.57
N ALA A 352 37.83 23.70 -46.15
CA ALA A 352 38.58 24.95 -46.11
C ALA A 352 38.78 25.44 -44.66
N ARG A 353 37.71 25.47 -43.86
CA ARG A 353 37.78 25.87 -42.45
C ARG A 353 38.67 24.94 -41.60
N GLN A 354 38.72 23.65 -41.92
CA GLN A 354 39.64 22.71 -41.28
C GLN A 354 41.10 22.95 -41.67
N LYS A 355 41.37 23.30 -42.92
CA LYS A 355 42.72 23.67 -43.38
C LYS A 355 43.19 24.95 -42.70
N GLU A 356 42.37 26.00 -42.68
CA GLU A 356 42.67 27.26 -41.98
C GLU A 356 42.91 27.04 -40.49
N LYS A 357 42.10 26.20 -39.82
CA LYS A 357 42.34 25.84 -38.41
C LYS A 357 43.68 25.13 -38.21
N LYS A 358 44.09 24.26 -39.14
CA LYS A 358 45.39 23.58 -39.07
C LYS A 358 46.53 24.57 -39.31
N GLU A 359 46.39 25.48 -40.26
CA GLU A 359 47.39 26.53 -40.54
C GLU A 359 47.51 27.50 -39.38
N LEU A 360 46.40 27.98 -38.81
CA LEU A 360 46.42 28.81 -37.61
C LEU A 360 47.01 28.08 -36.40
N LYS A 361 46.77 26.78 -36.27
CA LYS A 361 47.41 25.97 -35.23
C LYS A 361 48.91 25.84 -35.47
N LYS A 362 49.34 25.75 -36.72
CA LYS A 362 50.75 25.69 -37.10
C LYS A 362 51.46 27.03 -36.85
N LEU A 363 50.86 28.14 -37.26
CA LEU A 363 51.37 29.49 -37.00
C LEU A 363 51.47 29.80 -35.50
N LYS A 364 50.49 29.36 -34.69
CA LYS A 364 50.57 29.48 -33.24
C LYS A 364 51.70 28.67 -32.60
N ILE A 365 52.06 27.53 -33.19
CA ILE A 365 53.21 26.73 -32.72
C ILE A 365 54.53 27.41 -33.12
N GLU A 366 54.61 27.97 -34.33
CA GLU A 366 55.78 28.71 -34.79
C GLU A 366 55.99 30.04 -34.05
N GLU A 367 54.93 30.72 -33.59
CA GLU A 367 55.02 31.91 -32.72
C GLU A 367 55.38 31.57 -31.26
N GLU A 368 55.13 30.35 -30.77
CA GLU A 368 55.54 29.90 -29.43
C GLU A 368 56.98 29.36 -29.40
N GLU A 369 57.60 29.06 -30.56
CA GLU A 369 58.98 28.57 -30.69
C GLU A 369 60.02 29.68 -30.97
N LEU A 370 59.59 30.94 -31.12
CA LEU A 370 60.43 32.16 -31.20
C LEU A 370 60.44 32.90 -29.87
#